data_AF-A0A8H6ZNT1-F1
#
_entry.id   AF-A0A8H6ZNT1-F1
#
_cell.length_a   1.000
_cell.length_b   1.000
_cell.length_c   1.000
_cell.angle_alpha   90.00
_cell.angle_beta   90.00
_cell.angle_gamma   90.00
#
_symmetry.space_group_name_H-M   'P 1'
#
loop_
_entity.id
_entity.type
_entity.pdbx_description
1 polymer ?
#
loop_
_entity_poly.entity_id
_entity_poly.type
_entity_poly.pdbx_seq_one_letter_code
_entity_poly.pdbx_strand_id
1 'polypeptide(L)'
;MKRAKRTRDDEPIPRRIEMPNGDLPKRKVPEAKRMRMQVDDPIDLYANGKRMTKKLPKPRAKYRPYAPPNFDCLGPETYQSIAATRHIEIVNVEPGHDGFPTKRVEARLRGCTSTPLPPELVAPNPHWGQIPEDTQTTATTIPFTTAPLPRVAHKNSTMIGNMREGLKRRLEQTKGITMLIIPFGAGNRFTRENPNYPGQVTAFLQSLRGAGTSQIVVVPPSHQFTPPTRAQFAMPFAYVATNIPPELKRLLERRQTFAFQIDGKKHAFNAVAVPNDAPTSWVIANFAGGSIADNPNEMRSALEAIINTLFEDAYVTREIDKALATKGVGGSVQERKIIALSSLSLTLIQRKNERGENSPIWQLAGRPIHDNHKDHRMWLKTIRRITFELDDMKSLSSTTETVGCVWCKAETHSSESCPFPKLKDWKGPTPDAEEFVRPEPPYRPDAGKRKTKPTGIGKKGKKNRRRPEDRQPGHTRS
;
A
#
# COMPACT_ATOMS: atom_id res chain seq x y z
N MET A 1 41.59 -45.76 7.34
CA MET A 1 40.59 -45.95 6.27
C MET A 1 40.66 -44.78 5.31
N LYS A 2 41.17 -44.99 4.08
CA LYS A 2 41.33 -43.95 3.05
C LYS A 2 40.02 -43.81 2.26
N ARG A 3 39.50 -42.58 2.16
CA ARG A 3 38.22 -42.23 1.53
C ARG A 3 38.42 -42.15 0.00
N ALA A 4 37.72 -43.01 -0.75
CA ALA A 4 37.81 -43.09 -2.21
C ALA A 4 37.12 -41.88 -2.88
N LYS A 5 37.79 -41.30 -3.89
CA LYS A 5 37.22 -40.32 -4.83
C LYS A 5 36.36 -41.07 -5.85
N ARG A 6 35.06 -40.71 -5.95
CA ARG A 6 34.19 -41.12 -7.05
C ARG A 6 34.47 -40.23 -8.26
N THR A 7 34.97 -40.83 -9.35
CA THR A 7 34.95 -40.26 -10.70
C THR A 7 33.52 -40.31 -11.24
N ARG A 8 33.15 -39.25 -11.96
CA ARG A 8 31.80 -39.00 -12.46
C ARG A 8 31.87 -38.98 -13.97
N ASP A 9 32.05 -40.15 -14.55
CA ASP A 9 31.96 -40.38 -15.99
C ASP A 9 30.95 -41.53 -16.20
N ASP A 10 30.14 -41.40 -17.26
CA ASP A 10 29.14 -42.35 -17.75
C ASP A 10 27.69 -42.23 -17.21
N GLU A 11 27.07 -41.06 -17.38
CA GLU A 11 25.61 -41.00 -17.62
C GLU A 11 25.33 -40.48 -19.03
N PRO A 12 24.57 -41.22 -19.88
CA PRO A 12 24.27 -40.80 -21.24
C PRO A 12 23.30 -39.62 -21.25
N ILE A 13 23.74 -38.52 -21.84
CA ILE A 13 22.94 -37.29 -22.05
C ILE A 13 21.74 -37.63 -22.95
N PRO A 14 20.49 -37.41 -22.52
CA PRO A 14 19.33 -37.60 -23.38
C PRO A 14 19.36 -36.60 -24.54
N ARG A 15 19.32 -37.12 -25.77
CA ARG A 15 19.31 -36.33 -27.00
C ARG A 15 18.11 -35.38 -26.99
N ARG A 16 18.42 -34.09 -27.11
CA ARG A 16 17.46 -33.00 -27.28
C ARG A 16 16.68 -33.22 -28.57
N ILE A 17 15.36 -33.33 -28.47
CA ILE A 17 14.46 -33.36 -29.62
C ILE A 17 14.57 -32.00 -30.33
N GLU A 18 15.12 -31.99 -31.54
CA GLU A 18 15.11 -30.83 -32.41
C GLU A 18 13.68 -30.61 -32.90
N MET A 19 13.05 -29.54 -32.40
CA MET A 19 11.80 -29.07 -32.99
C MET A 19 12.10 -28.26 -34.26
N PRO A 20 11.37 -28.48 -35.35
CA PRO A 20 11.56 -27.73 -36.58
C PRO A 20 11.19 -26.26 -36.38
N ASN A 21 12.14 -25.37 -36.67
CA ASN A 21 11.95 -23.93 -36.78
C ASN A 21 11.06 -23.63 -38.00
N GLY A 22 9.75 -23.81 -37.84
CA GLY A 22 8.73 -23.28 -38.74
C GLY A 22 8.12 -22.04 -38.11
N ASP A 23 8.58 -20.84 -38.50
CA ASP A 23 7.92 -19.59 -38.17
C ASP A 23 6.49 -19.62 -38.70
N LEU A 24 5.51 -19.76 -37.80
CA LEU A 24 4.10 -19.62 -38.16
C LEU A 24 3.86 -18.19 -38.68
N PRO A 25 3.18 -18.03 -39.84
CA PRO A 25 2.91 -16.71 -40.39
C PRO A 25 2.05 -15.92 -39.42
N LYS A 26 2.60 -14.84 -38.89
CA LYS A 26 1.89 -13.86 -38.06
C LYS A 26 0.75 -13.28 -38.91
N ARG A 27 -0.48 -13.79 -38.69
CA ARG A 27 -1.70 -13.18 -39.24
C ARG A 27 -1.75 -11.72 -38.78
N LYS A 28 -1.45 -10.80 -39.70
CA LYS A 28 -1.69 -9.37 -39.51
C LYS A 28 -3.20 -9.18 -39.39
N VAL A 29 -3.67 -8.94 -38.17
CA VAL A 29 -5.03 -8.45 -37.95
C VAL A 29 -5.12 -7.08 -38.64
N PRO A 30 -6.02 -6.88 -39.62
CA PRO A 30 -6.18 -5.60 -40.30
C PRO A 30 -6.46 -4.49 -39.28
N GLU A 31 -5.82 -3.33 -39.45
CA GLU A 31 -5.86 -2.20 -38.52
C GLU A 31 -7.29 -1.71 -38.23
N ALA A 32 -8.19 -1.86 -39.21
CA ALA A 32 -9.62 -1.60 -39.07
C ALA A 32 -10.33 -2.47 -38.00
N LYS A 33 -9.80 -3.68 -37.70
CA LYS A 33 -10.33 -4.57 -36.65
C LYS A 33 -9.76 -4.26 -35.26
N ARG A 34 -8.61 -3.57 -35.16
CA ARG A 34 -8.07 -3.07 -33.88
C ARG A 34 -8.79 -1.83 -33.38
N MET A 35 -9.24 -0.96 -34.28
CA MET A 35 -9.97 0.26 -33.94
C MET A 35 -11.41 0.01 -33.45
N ARG A 36 -11.96 -1.20 -33.66
CA ARG A 36 -13.31 -1.58 -33.18
C ARG A 36 -13.35 -2.19 -31.77
N MET A 37 -12.21 -2.41 -31.11
CA MET A 37 -12.16 -2.95 -29.73
C MET A 37 -11.73 -1.91 -28.68
N GLN A 38 -11.79 -0.62 -29.03
CA GLN A 38 -11.33 0.48 -28.19
C GLN A 38 -12.34 1.62 -28.03
N VAL A 39 -13.64 1.32 -28.13
CA VAL A 39 -14.68 2.24 -27.65
C VAL A 39 -15.87 1.40 -27.19
N ASP A 40 -15.98 1.22 -25.89
CA ASP A 40 -17.25 0.96 -25.18
C ASP A 40 -17.10 1.59 -23.78
N ASP A 41 -16.89 2.91 -23.77
CA ASP A 41 -17.42 3.74 -22.70
C ASP A 41 -18.83 4.15 -23.16
N PRO A 42 -19.88 4.01 -22.32
CA PRO A 42 -21.19 4.50 -22.68
C PRO A 42 -21.15 6.02 -22.72
N ILE A 43 -21.03 6.56 -23.92
CA ILE A 43 -21.37 7.95 -24.22
C ILE A 43 -22.89 7.96 -24.36
N ASP A 44 -23.56 8.66 -23.45
CA ASP A 44 -24.96 9.07 -23.64
C ASP A 44 -25.06 9.92 -24.92
N LEU A 45 -25.38 9.26 -26.03
CA LEU A 45 -25.68 9.89 -27.30
C LEU A 45 -27.14 10.31 -27.31
N TYR A 46 -27.39 11.59 -27.02
CA TYR A 46 -28.64 12.26 -27.38
C TYR A 46 -28.67 12.57 -28.88
N ALA A 47 -29.86 12.40 -29.47
CA ALA A 47 -30.13 12.06 -30.87
C ALA A 47 -29.82 13.10 -31.97
N ASN A 48 -29.18 14.26 -31.74
CA ASN A 48 -29.18 15.34 -32.75
C ASN A 48 -27.83 16.00 -33.07
N GLY A 49 -26.71 15.28 -33.00
CA GLY A 49 -25.47 15.60 -33.77
C GLY A 49 -24.83 16.99 -33.62
N LYS A 50 -25.30 17.86 -32.72
CA LYS A 50 -24.76 19.20 -32.45
C LYS A 50 -24.21 19.25 -31.03
N ARG A 51 -22.91 19.53 -30.91
CA ARG A 51 -22.29 19.93 -29.63
C ARG A 51 -22.87 21.28 -29.21
N MET A 52 -23.92 21.23 -28.40
CA MET A 52 -24.37 22.39 -27.64
C MET A 52 -23.39 22.61 -26.49
N THR A 53 -22.51 23.62 -26.61
CA THR A 53 -21.85 24.21 -25.45
C THR A 53 -22.92 24.93 -24.65
N LYS A 54 -23.68 24.20 -23.81
CA LYS A 54 -24.57 24.82 -22.82
C LYS A 54 -23.67 25.63 -21.88
N LYS A 55 -23.66 26.95 -22.06
CA LYS A 55 -23.15 27.88 -21.05
C LYS A 55 -23.95 27.60 -19.78
N LEU A 56 -23.28 27.05 -18.76
CA LEU A 56 -23.87 26.88 -17.44
C LEU A 56 -24.44 28.23 -16.99
N PRO A 57 -25.69 28.28 -16.48
CA PRO A 57 -26.24 29.51 -15.94
C PRO A 57 -25.32 30.01 -14.83
N LYS A 58 -24.89 31.28 -14.93
CA LYS A 58 -24.12 31.93 -13.86
C LYS A 58 -24.97 31.84 -12.58
N PRO A 59 -24.46 31.23 -11.49
CA PRO A 59 -25.22 31.15 -10.26
C PRO A 59 -25.46 32.58 -9.73
N ARG A 60 -26.71 33.05 -9.79
CA ARG A 60 -27.17 34.29 -9.14
C ARG A 60 -27.54 34.04 -7.67
N ALA A 61 -26.78 33.20 -6.97
CA ALA A 61 -26.89 33.11 -5.52
C ALA A 61 -25.93 34.16 -4.94
N LYS A 62 -26.47 35.26 -4.42
CA LYS A 62 -25.73 36.14 -3.51
C LYS A 62 -25.21 35.26 -2.37
N TYR A 63 -23.90 35.06 -2.32
CA TYR A 63 -23.22 34.47 -1.17
C TYR A 63 -23.62 35.29 0.06
N ARG A 64 -24.47 34.73 0.93
CA ARG A 64 -24.59 35.23 2.30
C ARG A 64 -23.41 34.61 3.04
N PRO A 65 -22.43 35.40 3.50
CA PRO A 65 -21.41 34.86 4.39
C PRO A 65 -22.13 34.23 5.57
N TYR A 66 -21.85 32.95 5.81
CA TYR A 66 -22.21 32.29 7.05
C TYR A 66 -21.53 33.09 8.16
N ALA A 67 -22.31 33.78 8.99
CA ALA A 67 -21.80 34.34 10.23
C ALA A 67 -21.57 33.15 11.17
N PRO A 68 -20.32 32.79 11.50
CA PRO A 68 -20.08 31.74 12.47
C PRO A 68 -20.71 32.14 13.81
N PRO A 69 -21.24 31.18 14.59
CA PRO A 69 -21.70 31.46 15.95
C PRO A 69 -20.55 32.12 16.74
N ASN A 70 -20.87 33.17 17.50
CA ASN A 70 -19.93 33.89 18.35
C ASN A 70 -19.10 32.92 19.20
N PHE A 71 -17.81 32.81 18.88
CA PHE A 71 -16.81 32.13 19.69
C PHE A 71 -16.06 33.18 20.53
N ASP A 72 -16.71 33.71 21.55
CA ASP A 72 -16.09 34.61 22.55
C ASP A 72 -15.27 33.84 23.61
N CYS A 73 -14.86 32.60 23.35
CA CYS A 73 -14.11 31.76 24.31
C CYS A 73 -12.58 31.85 24.16
N LEU A 74 -12.07 32.53 23.13
CA LEU A 74 -10.64 32.73 22.91
C LEU A 74 -10.41 34.24 22.85
N GLY A 75 -9.81 34.79 23.89
CA GLY A 75 -9.49 36.21 24.00
C GLY A 75 -8.62 36.73 22.83
N PRO A 76 -8.37 38.04 22.78
CA PRO A 76 -7.74 38.70 21.64
C PRO A 76 -6.47 37.97 21.20
N GLU A 77 -6.42 37.64 19.90
CA GLU A 77 -5.34 36.91 19.21
C GLU A 77 -4.00 37.62 19.38
N THR A 78 -3.34 37.40 20.51
CA THR A 78 -1.89 37.49 20.58
C THR A 78 -1.38 36.21 19.92
N TYR A 79 -0.58 36.38 18.86
CA TYR A 79 0.17 35.32 18.16
C TYR A 79 1.21 34.66 19.11
N GLN A 80 0.78 34.14 20.25
CA GLN A 80 1.56 33.16 20.98
C GLN A 80 1.45 31.88 20.18
N SER A 81 2.52 31.51 19.47
CA SER A 81 2.67 30.20 18.86
C SER A 81 2.32 29.15 19.90
N ILE A 82 1.11 28.60 19.83
CA ILE A 82 0.71 27.48 20.68
C ILE A 82 1.62 26.33 20.26
N ALA A 83 2.63 26.06 21.07
CA ALA A 83 3.52 24.94 20.82
C ALA A 83 2.68 23.67 20.72
N ALA A 84 2.84 22.91 19.63
CA ALA A 84 2.09 21.67 19.39
C ALA A 84 2.16 20.72 20.59
N THR A 85 3.29 20.74 21.31
CA THR A 85 3.58 20.01 22.54
C THR A 85 2.63 20.28 23.71
N ARG A 86 1.89 21.40 23.71
CA ARG A 86 0.85 21.67 24.72
C ARG A 86 -0.39 20.78 24.55
N HIS A 87 -0.68 20.38 23.32
CA HIS A 87 -1.91 19.64 22.95
C HIS A 87 -1.64 18.23 22.43
N ILE A 88 -0.39 17.89 22.16
CA ILE A 88 0.03 16.56 21.71
C ILE A 88 1.05 16.01 22.70
N GLU A 89 0.70 14.90 23.34
CA GLU A 89 1.59 14.14 24.19
C GLU A 89 2.24 13.01 23.39
N ILE A 90 3.55 12.80 23.57
CA ILE A 90 4.24 11.65 22.96
C ILE A 90 4.51 10.59 24.02
N VAL A 91 3.79 9.48 23.91
CA VAL A 91 3.88 8.35 24.84
C VAL A 91 4.73 7.23 24.26
N ASN A 92 5.50 6.57 25.14
CA ASN A 92 6.10 5.29 24.80
C ASN A 92 5.01 4.23 24.86
N VAL A 93 4.91 3.41 23.82
CA VAL A 93 4.02 2.27 23.84
C VAL A 93 4.86 1.03 24.04
N GLU A 94 4.77 0.47 25.24
CA GLU A 94 5.43 -0.79 25.54
C GLU A 94 4.80 -1.91 24.69
N PRO A 95 5.62 -2.84 24.19
CA PRO A 95 5.11 -4.00 23.49
C PRO A 95 4.17 -4.77 24.43
N GLY A 96 2.92 -4.98 23.99
CA GLY A 96 1.97 -5.79 24.76
C GLY A 96 2.53 -7.17 25.10
N HIS A 97 2.07 -7.73 26.21
CA HIS A 97 2.60 -8.91 26.91
C HIS A 97 2.82 -10.19 26.07
N ASP A 98 2.38 -10.23 24.81
CA ASP A 98 2.33 -11.43 23.96
C ASP A 98 3.31 -11.42 22.77
N GLY A 99 4.50 -10.81 22.94
CA GLY A 99 5.67 -11.21 22.16
C GLY A 99 5.91 -10.52 20.81
N PHE A 100 5.35 -9.32 20.58
CA PHE A 100 5.80 -8.47 19.46
C PHE A 100 6.74 -7.39 19.98
N PRO A 101 8.07 -7.53 19.83
CA PRO A 101 9.06 -6.58 20.35
C PRO A 101 9.16 -5.33 19.47
N THR A 102 8.04 -4.80 19.01
CA THR A 102 8.00 -3.63 18.16
C THR A 102 8.04 -2.40 19.04
N LYS A 103 9.22 -1.78 19.19
CA LYS A 103 9.35 -0.50 19.90
C LYS A 103 8.62 0.60 19.11
N ARG A 104 7.75 1.33 19.80
CA ARG A 104 6.89 2.34 19.21
C ARG A 104 6.70 3.53 20.16
N VAL A 105 6.64 4.72 19.56
CA VAL A 105 6.15 5.94 20.21
C VAL A 105 4.94 6.46 19.44
N GLU A 106 3.98 7.01 20.17
CA GLU A 106 2.73 7.53 19.60
C GLU A 106 2.47 8.95 20.09
N ALA A 107 2.04 9.79 19.17
CA ALA A 107 1.37 11.04 19.49
C ALA A 107 -0.05 10.73 19.99
N ARG A 108 -0.50 11.46 21.01
CA ARG A 108 -1.85 11.40 21.54
C ARG A 108 -2.37 12.81 21.78
N LEU A 109 -3.66 12.99 21.55
CA LEU A 109 -4.32 14.25 21.85
C LEU A 109 -4.37 14.43 23.38
N ARG A 110 -3.91 15.58 23.86
CA ARG A 110 -4.05 16.00 25.26
C ARG A 110 -5.30 16.86 25.41
N GLY A 111 -6.30 16.35 26.14
CA GLY A 111 -7.55 17.05 26.43
C GLY A 111 -8.68 16.73 25.43
N CYS A 112 -9.69 17.60 25.41
CA CYS A 112 -10.87 17.46 24.56
C CYS A 112 -10.80 18.37 23.33
N THR A 113 -11.40 17.93 22.23
CA THR A 113 -11.68 18.78 21.07
C THR A 113 -12.95 19.61 21.32
N SER A 114 -13.04 20.78 20.71
CA SER A 114 -14.23 21.65 20.76
C SER A 114 -15.43 21.01 20.06
N THR A 115 -15.17 20.17 19.06
CA THR A 115 -16.19 19.38 18.36
C THR A 115 -16.00 17.88 18.59
N PRO A 116 -17.09 17.10 18.80
CA PRO A 116 -17.02 15.65 18.80
C PRO A 116 -16.40 15.15 17.50
N LEU A 117 -15.33 14.35 17.62
CA LEU A 117 -14.66 13.78 16.47
C LEU A 117 -15.47 12.63 15.87
N PRO A 118 -15.57 12.53 14.53
CA PRO A 118 -16.07 11.34 13.86
C PRO A 118 -15.35 10.07 14.36
N PRO A 119 -16.03 8.90 14.47
CA PRO A 119 -15.44 7.65 14.97
C PRO A 119 -14.15 7.23 14.25
N GLU A 120 -14.08 7.46 12.94
CA GLU A 120 -12.89 7.23 12.12
C GLU A 120 -11.69 8.09 12.53
N LEU A 121 -11.90 9.28 13.10
CA LEU A 121 -10.88 10.20 13.62
C LEU A 121 -10.52 9.96 15.10
N VAL A 122 -11.10 8.95 15.74
CA VAL A 122 -10.66 8.45 17.05
C VAL A 122 -10.19 7.01 16.98
N ALA A 123 -10.46 6.30 15.87
CA ALA A 123 -10.04 4.92 15.68
C ALA A 123 -8.51 4.77 15.82
N PRO A 124 -8.05 3.78 16.59
CA PRO A 124 -6.62 3.50 16.71
C PRO A 124 -6.06 3.01 15.37
N ASN A 125 -4.75 3.07 15.22
CA ASN A 125 -4.09 2.52 14.05
C ASN A 125 -4.41 1.01 13.93
N PRO A 126 -5.01 0.56 12.80
CA PRO A 126 -5.52 -0.79 12.66
C PRO A 126 -4.40 -1.85 12.62
N HIS A 127 -3.14 -1.45 12.40
CA HIS A 127 -1.99 -2.35 12.41
C HIS A 127 -1.51 -2.72 13.83
N TRP A 128 -1.93 -1.95 14.85
CA TRP A 128 -1.37 -2.05 16.21
C TRP A 128 -2.26 -2.83 17.19
N GLY A 129 -3.39 -3.34 16.73
CA GLY A 129 -4.26 -4.16 17.56
C GLY A 129 -3.86 -5.64 17.55
N GLN A 130 -4.34 -6.35 18.55
CA GLN A 130 -4.38 -7.80 18.55
C GLN A 130 -5.81 -8.28 18.26
N ILE A 131 -5.88 -9.50 17.76
CA ILE A 131 -7.09 -10.28 17.60
C ILE A 131 -7.07 -11.24 18.79
N PRO A 132 -8.08 -11.17 19.68
CA PRO A 132 -8.10 -12.01 20.86
C PRO A 132 -8.12 -13.49 20.48
N GLU A 133 -7.67 -14.34 21.40
CA GLU A 133 -7.81 -15.79 21.28
C GLU A 133 -9.26 -16.16 21.00
N ASP A 134 -9.49 -17.07 20.06
CA ASP A 134 -10.84 -17.58 19.82
C ASP A 134 -11.10 -18.71 20.82
N THR A 135 -11.74 -18.36 21.93
CA THR A 135 -12.10 -19.32 22.99
C THR A 135 -13.29 -20.19 22.61
N GLN A 136 -14.00 -19.88 21.53
CA GLN A 136 -15.06 -20.74 21.05
C GLN A 136 -14.42 -21.93 20.32
N THR A 137 -14.63 -23.14 20.86
CA THR A 137 -14.47 -24.40 20.13
C THR A 137 -15.39 -24.37 18.92
N THR A 138 -14.91 -23.77 17.85
CA THR A 138 -15.60 -23.80 16.57
C THR A 138 -15.64 -25.27 16.15
N ALA A 139 -16.85 -25.77 15.88
CA ALA A 139 -17.08 -27.11 15.38
C ALA A 139 -16.55 -27.21 13.94
N THR A 140 -15.22 -27.17 13.78
CA THR A 140 -14.54 -27.30 12.49
C THR A 140 -13.85 -28.64 12.46
N THR A 141 -13.95 -29.31 11.32
CA THR A 141 -13.23 -30.58 11.09
C THR A 141 -11.76 -30.35 10.73
N ILE A 142 -11.38 -29.12 10.38
CA ILE A 142 -10.03 -28.78 9.92
C ILE A 142 -9.33 -27.92 10.99
N PRO A 143 -8.30 -28.42 11.67
CA PRO A 143 -7.65 -27.69 12.74
C PRO A 143 -6.96 -26.42 12.21
N PHE A 144 -7.13 -25.32 12.94
CA PHE A 144 -6.52 -24.03 12.64
C PHE A 144 -5.96 -23.36 13.91
N THR A 145 -5.08 -22.38 13.73
CA THR A 145 -4.45 -21.60 14.82
C THR A 145 -5.52 -20.79 15.57
N THR A 146 -5.59 -20.95 16.89
CA THR A 146 -6.56 -20.30 17.79
C THR A 146 -5.95 -19.20 18.65
N ALA A 147 -4.62 -19.19 18.85
CA ALA A 147 -3.93 -18.20 19.66
C ALA A 147 -4.22 -16.75 19.26
N PRO A 148 -3.93 -15.77 20.15
CA PRO A 148 -3.97 -14.35 19.81
C PRO A 148 -3.14 -14.04 18.56
N LEU A 149 -3.73 -13.30 17.63
CA LEU A 149 -3.09 -12.97 16.35
C LEU A 149 -2.82 -11.47 16.27
N PRO A 150 -1.68 -11.02 15.69
CA PRO A 150 -1.51 -9.61 15.38
C PRO A 150 -2.49 -9.20 14.27
N ARG A 151 -3.08 -8.01 14.38
CA ARG A 151 -3.89 -7.44 13.28
C ARG A 151 -3.02 -7.05 12.10
N VAL A 152 -3.54 -7.24 10.90
CA VAL A 152 -2.88 -6.85 9.66
C VAL A 152 -3.80 -6.00 8.81
N ALA A 153 -3.60 -4.69 8.80
CA ALA A 153 -4.29 -3.87 7.81
C ALA A 153 -3.58 -3.95 6.45
N HIS A 154 -4.37 -4.10 5.38
CA HIS A 154 -3.89 -4.14 4.02
C HIS A 154 -4.27 -2.84 3.31
N LYS A 155 -3.36 -2.29 2.52
CA LYS A 155 -3.69 -1.17 1.64
C LYS A 155 -4.56 -1.61 0.46
N ASN A 156 -5.37 -0.71 -0.10
CA ASN A 156 -6.25 -1.01 -1.22
C ASN A 156 -5.50 -1.58 -2.43
N SER A 157 -4.28 -1.11 -2.71
CA SER A 157 -3.50 -1.68 -3.81
C SER A 157 -3.13 -3.14 -3.57
N THR A 158 -2.90 -3.57 -2.33
CA THR A 158 -2.64 -4.98 -2.00
C THR A 158 -3.90 -5.83 -2.22
N MET A 159 -5.07 -5.29 -1.86
CA MET A 159 -6.35 -6.00 -1.93
C MET A 159 -6.89 -6.13 -3.37
N ILE A 160 -6.92 -5.02 -4.13
CA ILE A 160 -7.59 -4.96 -5.44
C ILE A 160 -6.67 -4.44 -6.57
N GLY A 161 -5.38 -4.22 -6.30
CA GLY A 161 -4.43 -3.75 -7.30
C GLY A 161 -4.22 -4.75 -8.43
N ASN A 162 -4.15 -4.26 -9.67
CA ASN A 162 -4.04 -5.06 -10.90
C ASN A 162 -5.19 -6.06 -11.13
N MET A 163 -6.30 -5.97 -10.39
CA MET A 163 -7.53 -6.70 -10.75
C MET A 163 -8.19 -6.08 -11.99
N ARG A 164 -8.85 -6.92 -12.79
CA ARG A 164 -9.67 -6.46 -13.92
C ARG A 164 -10.78 -5.52 -13.45
N GLU A 165 -11.01 -4.44 -14.20
CA GLU A 165 -11.98 -3.40 -13.83
C GLU A 165 -13.42 -3.92 -13.72
N GLY A 166 -13.82 -4.84 -14.62
CA GLY A 166 -15.11 -5.51 -14.53
C GLY A 166 -15.31 -6.31 -13.23
N LEU A 167 -14.23 -6.90 -12.69
CA LEU A 167 -14.28 -7.60 -11.40
C LEU A 167 -14.39 -6.62 -10.25
N LYS A 168 -13.64 -5.51 -10.24
CA LYS A 168 -13.76 -4.48 -9.19
C LYS A 168 -15.18 -3.93 -9.08
N ARG A 169 -15.81 -3.60 -10.22
CA ARG A 169 -17.21 -3.15 -10.25
C ARG A 169 -18.17 -4.20 -9.67
N ARG A 170 -17.94 -5.48 -9.96
CA ARG A 170 -18.73 -6.57 -9.37
C ARG A 170 -18.50 -6.69 -7.87
N LEU A 171 -17.25 -6.62 -7.41
CA LEU A 171 -16.91 -6.65 -5.99
C LEU A 171 -17.60 -5.54 -5.21
N GLU A 172 -17.69 -4.33 -5.80
CA GLU A 172 -18.43 -3.19 -5.23
C GLU A 172 -19.92 -3.51 -5.04
N GLN A 173 -20.53 -4.15 -6.04
CA GLN A 173 -21.95 -4.55 -5.99
C GLN A 173 -22.22 -5.71 -5.02
N THR A 174 -21.24 -6.58 -4.82
CA THR A 174 -21.39 -7.80 -4.00
C THR A 174 -20.67 -7.72 -2.65
N LYS A 175 -20.27 -6.52 -2.19
CA LYS A 175 -19.56 -6.29 -0.93
C LYS A 175 -20.18 -7.00 0.27
N GLY A 176 -21.51 -7.05 0.33
CA GLY A 176 -22.26 -7.69 1.42
C GLY A 176 -21.95 -9.17 1.60
N ILE A 177 -21.71 -9.90 0.50
CA ILE A 177 -21.59 -11.37 0.45
C ILE A 177 -20.22 -11.85 -0.05
N THR A 178 -19.25 -10.94 -0.14
CA THR A 178 -17.92 -11.22 -0.70
C THR A 178 -16.84 -10.93 0.33
N MET A 179 -15.84 -11.80 0.38
CA MET A 179 -14.60 -11.61 1.12
C MET A 179 -13.40 -11.75 0.19
N LEU A 180 -12.35 -10.99 0.45
CA LEU A 180 -11.07 -11.14 -0.21
C LEU A 180 -10.17 -12.01 0.66
N ILE A 181 -9.55 -13.01 0.05
CA ILE A 181 -8.64 -13.95 0.70
C ILE A 181 -7.23 -13.67 0.19
N ILE A 182 -6.32 -13.24 1.07
CA ILE A 182 -4.93 -12.94 0.74
C ILE A 182 -4.04 -14.03 1.33
N PRO A 183 -3.57 -15.00 0.52
CA PRO A 183 -2.71 -16.07 1.02
C PRO A 183 -1.37 -15.55 1.55
N PHE A 184 -0.81 -16.27 2.50
CA PHE A 184 0.57 -16.03 2.92
C PHE A 184 1.52 -16.43 1.78
N GLY A 185 2.39 -15.51 1.36
CA GLY A 185 3.25 -15.69 0.20
C GLY A 185 2.54 -15.42 -1.14
N ALA A 186 1.34 -14.81 -1.12
CA ALA A 186 0.55 -14.55 -2.32
C ALA A 186 1.35 -13.87 -3.45
N GLY A 187 1.06 -14.28 -4.68
CA GLY A 187 1.73 -13.80 -5.88
C GLY A 187 1.68 -14.83 -7.00
N ASN A 188 2.32 -14.50 -8.12
CA ASN A 188 2.37 -15.36 -9.30
C ASN A 188 2.97 -16.75 -9.00
N ARG A 189 4.03 -16.81 -8.19
CA ARG A 189 4.66 -18.08 -7.79
C ARG A 189 3.68 -18.95 -7.01
N PHE A 190 3.02 -18.38 -6.00
CA PHE A 190 2.05 -19.08 -5.16
C PHE A 190 0.91 -19.69 -5.97
N THR A 191 0.30 -18.92 -6.89
CA THR A 191 -0.80 -19.40 -7.72
C THR A 191 -0.39 -20.55 -8.63
N ARG A 192 0.84 -20.53 -9.18
CA ARG A 192 1.37 -21.62 -10.01
C ARG A 192 1.67 -22.88 -9.19
N GLU A 193 2.22 -22.73 -8.00
CA GLU A 193 2.64 -23.85 -7.15
C GLU A 193 1.46 -24.47 -6.37
N ASN A 194 0.33 -23.75 -6.26
CA ASN A 194 -0.83 -24.20 -5.50
C ASN A 194 -2.13 -24.12 -6.32
N PRO A 195 -2.27 -24.88 -7.43
CA PRO A 195 -3.47 -24.84 -8.28
C PRO A 195 -4.75 -25.28 -7.56
N ASN A 196 -4.62 -26.15 -6.56
CA ASN A 196 -5.76 -26.68 -5.77
C ASN A 196 -6.15 -25.79 -4.58
N TYR A 197 -5.43 -24.68 -4.35
CA TYR A 197 -5.67 -23.80 -3.21
C TYR A 197 -7.11 -23.28 -3.10
N PRO A 198 -7.80 -22.87 -4.19
CA PRO A 198 -9.19 -22.44 -4.09
C PRO A 198 -10.11 -23.53 -3.50
N GLY A 199 -9.93 -24.78 -3.91
CA GLY A 199 -10.71 -25.91 -3.39
C GLY A 199 -10.44 -26.15 -1.89
N GLN A 200 -9.16 -26.10 -1.49
CA GLN A 200 -8.74 -26.27 -0.09
C GLN A 200 -9.28 -25.16 0.82
N VAL A 201 -9.24 -23.89 0.38
CA VAL A 201 -9.84 -22.79 1.14
C VAL A 201 -11.37 -22.91 1.16
N THR A 202 -11.99 -23.33 0.06
CA THR A 202 -13.45 -23.55 0.03
C THR A 202 -13.87 -24.61 1.07
N ALA A 203 -13.19 -25.76 1.09
CA ALA A 203 -13.42 -26.81 2.08
C ALA A 203 -13.20 -26.31 3.51
N PHE A 204 -12.13 -25.54 3.74
CA PHE A 204 -11.88 -24.91 5.03
C PHE A 204 -13.01 -23.97 5.45
N LEU A 205 -13.41 -23.04 4.59
CA LEU A 205 -14.49 -22.08 4.87
C LEU A 205 -15.84 -22.78 5.12
N GLN A 206 -16.13 -23.86 4.39
CA GLN A 206 -17.34 -24.68 4.60
C GLN A 206 -17.30 -25.45 5.92
N SER A 207 -16.11 -25.77 6.44
CA SER A 207 -15.96 -26.41 7.75
C SER A 207 -16.16 -25.44 8.92
N LEU A 208 -16.16 -24.13 8.69
CA LEU A 208 -16.31 -23.14 9.75
C LEU A 208 -17.77 -22.97 10.18
N ARG A 209 -17.98 -22.65 11.45
CA ARG A 209 -19.29 -22.26 11.99
C ARG A 209 -19.86 -21.07 11.20
N GLY A 210 -21.16 -21.12 10.92
CA GLY A 210 -21.87 -20.06 10.20
C GLY A 210 -21.79 -20.20 8.67
N ALA A 211 -21.07 -21.19 8.13
CA ALA A 211 -21.13 -21.51 6.70
C ALA A 211 -22.51 -22.04 6.28
N GLY A 212 -23.18 -22.81 7.15
CA GLY A 212 -24.48 -23.41 6.86
C GLY A 212 -24.45 -24.31 5.62
N THR A 213 -25.50 -24.26 4.80
CA THR A 213 -25.60 -24.98 3.51
C THR A 213 -25.09 -24.16 2.33
N SER A 214 -24.32 -23.11 2.59
CA SER A 214 -23.96 -22.12 1.57
C SER A 214 -22.97 -22.67 0.56
N GLN A 215 -23.24 -22.41 -0.72
CA GLN A 215 -22.34 -22.74 -1.83
C GLN A 215 -21.23 -21.68 -1.94
N ILE A 216 -20.35 -21.68 -0.95
CA ILE A 216 -19.15 -20.83 -0.93
C ILE A 216 -18.28 -21.22 -2.13
N VAL A 217 -17.82 -20.21 -2.87
CA VAL A 217 -16.90 -20.42 -4.01
C VAL A 217 -15.72 -19.48 -3.83
N VAL A 218 -14.51 -20.04 -3.89
CA VAL A 218 -13.27 -19.27 -3.94
C VAL A 218 -12.70 -19.33 -5.35
N VAL A 219 -12.39 -18.17 -5.92
CA VAL A 219 -11.79 -18.07 -7.26
C VAL A 219 -10.39 -17.43 -7.17
N PRO A 220 -9.45 -17.86 -8.03
CA PRO A 220 -8.11 -17.29 -8.08
C PRO A 220 -8.12 -15.81 -8.51
N PRO A 221 -7.03 -15.06 -8.23
CA PRO A 221 -6.91 -13.67 -8.62
C PRO A 221 -7.06 -13.47 -10.14
N SER A 222 -7.86 -12.47 -10.54
CA SER A 222 -8.04 -12.13 -11.95
C SER A 222 -7.08 -11.03 -12.39
N HIS A 223 -6.01 -11.41 -13.10
CA HIS A 223 -5.02 -10.48 -13.60
C HIS A 223 -5.59 -9.57 -14.70
N GLN A 224 -5.39 -8.25 -14.55
CA GLN A 224 -5.57 -7.30 -15.65
C GLN A 224 -4.49 -7.48 -16.73
N PHE A 225 -3.26 -7.79 -16.31
CA PHE A 225 -2.11 -8.05 -17.18
C PHE A 225 -1.37 -9.29 -16.70
N THR A 226 -0.95 -10.14 -17.64
CA THR A 226 -0.12 -11.30 -17.31
C THR A 226 1.20 -10.84 -16.70
N PRO A 227 1.50 -11.20 -15.44
CA PRO A 227 2.77 -10.83 -14.81
C PRO A 227 3.93 -11.56 -15.49
N PRO A 228 5.13 -10.96 -15.55
CA PRO A 228 6.32 -11.69 -15.99
C PRO A 228 6.58 -12.91 -15.13
N THR A 229 7.09 -14.00 -15.72
CA THR A 229 7.41 -15.24 -14.99
C THR A 229 8.37 -15.03 -13.82
N ARG A 230 9.25 -14.02 -13.93
CA ARG A 230 10.23 -13.67 -12.90
C ARG A 230 9.66 -12.87 -11.74
N ALA A 231 8.49 -12.26 -11.89
CA ALA A 231 7.87 -11.46 -10.84
C ALA A 231 7.05 -12.38 -9.92
N GLN A 232 7.73 -13.04 -8.97
CA GLN A 232 7.18 -14.10 -8.15
C GLN A 232 6.06 -13.59 -7.24
N PHE A 233 6.19 -12.35 -6.78
CA PHE A 233 5.28 -11.70 -5.84
C PHE A 233 4.51 -10.55 -6.50
N ALA A 234 4.26 -10.65 -7.81
CA ALA A 234 3.43 -9.68 -8.53
C ALA A 234 1.95 -9.78 -8.16
N MET A 235 1.27 -8.63 -8.13
CA MET A 235 -0.18 -8.48 -7.96
C MET A 235 -0.97 -9.00 -9.18
N PRO A 236 -2.27 -9.32 -9.03
CA PRO A 236 -3.08 -9.26 -7.81
C PRO A 236 -2.80 -10.42 -6.85
N PHE A 237 -3.02 -10.16 -5.55
CA PHE A 237 -2.82 -11.15 -4.49
C PHE A 237 -4.09 -11.85 -4.05
N ALA A 238 -5.22 -11.11 -4.05
CA ALA A 238 -6.43 -11.58 -3.42
C ALA A 238 -7.22 -12.55 -4.32
N TYR A 239 -7.51 -13.70 -3.75
CA TYR A 239 -8.56 -14.61 -4.18
C TYR A 239 -9.91 -14.01 -3.76
N VAL A 240 -10.96 -14.30 -4.52
CA VAL A 240 -12.30 -13.78 -4.22
C VAL A 240 -13.17 -14.93 -3.72
N ALA A 241 -13.67 -14.81 -2.50
CA ALA A 241 -14.61 -15.74 -1.92
C ALA A 241 -16.03 -15.14 -1.97
N THR A 242 -16.94 -15.75 -2.71
CA THR A 242 -18.32 -15.30 -2.90
C THR A 242 -19.31 -16.18 -2.16
N ASN A 243 -20.55 -15.71 -2.01
CA ASN A 243 -21.64 -16.39 -1.31
C ASN A 243 -21.32 -16.65 0.18
N ILE A 244 -20.61 -15.72 0.81
CA ILE A 244 -20.27 -15.81 2.24
C ILE A 244 -21.48 -15.38 3.08
N PRO A 245 -22.00 -16.24 3.96
CA PRO A 245 -23.09 -15.88 4.87
C PRO A 245 -22.70 -14.75 5.82
N PRO A 246 -23.66 -13.91 6.27
CA PRO A 246 -23.37 -12.80 7.18
C PRO A 246 -22.71 -13.22 8.51
N GLU A 247 -23.06 -14.39 9.06
CA GLU A 247 -22.43 -14.91 10.28
C GLU A 247 -20.96 -15.27 10.04
N LEU A 248 -20.68 -16.08 9.00
CA LEU A 248 -19.32 -16.42 8.62
C LEU A 248 -18.50 -15.18 8.25
N LYS A 249 -19.08 -14.22 7.54
CA LYS A 249 -18.40 -12.98 7.18
C LYS A 249 -17.92 -12.21 8.42
N ARG A 250 -18.79 -12.06 9.43
CA ARG A 250 -18.42 -11.41 10.70
C ARG A 250 -17.30 -12.16 11.41
N LEU A 251 -17.32 -13.49 11.39
CA LEU A 251 -16.22 -14.30 11.93
C LEU A 251 -14.91 -14.04 11.18
N LEU A 252 -14.94 -14.06 9.84
CA LEU A 252 -13.78 -13.82 8.98
C LEU A 252 -13.20 -12.41 9.16
N GLU A 253 -14.04 -11.38 9.25
CA GLU A 253 -13.62 -9.99 9.48
C GLU A 253 -13.04 -9.80 10.89
N ARG A 254 -13.67 -10.41 11.91
CA ARG A 254 -13.22 -10.32 13.29
C ARG A 254 -11.89 -11.04 13.50
N ARG A 255 -11.76 -12.26 12.99
CA ARG A 255 -10.57 -13.10 13.21
C ARG A 255 -9.45 -12.79 12.22
N GLN A 256 -9.79 -12.28 11.03
CA GLN A 256 -8.90 -11.80 9.97
C GLN A 256 -7.88 -12.82 9.45
N THR A 257 -7.01 -13.37 10.29
CA THR A 257 -5.99 -14.34 9.88
C THR A 257 -6.42 -15.76 10.21
N PHE A 258 -6.26 -16.66 9.26
CA PHE A 258 -6.47 -18.09 9.43
C PHE A 258 -5.22 -18.83 9.00
N ALA A 259 -4.79 -19.78 9.81
CA ALA A 259 -3.70 -20.70 9.52
C ALA A 259 -4.17 -22.10 9.85
N PHE A 260 -4.12 -23.02 8.88
CA PHE A 260 -4.77 -24.33 8.96
C PHE A 260 -3.98 -25.37 8.17
N GLN A 261 -4.26 -26.64 8.42
CA GLN A 261 -3.62 -27.76 7.72
C GLN A 261 -4.67 -28.70 7.12
N ILE A 262 -4.58 -28.95 5.81
CA ILE A 262 -5.45 -29.87 5.07
C ILE A 262 -4.60 -30.72 4.14
N ASP A 263 -4.86 -32.03 4.08
CA ASP A 263 -4.10 -32.98 3.27
C ASP A 263 -2.57 -32.92 3.50
N GLY A 264 -2.16 -32.72 4.74
CA GLY A 264 -0.75 -32.59 5.12
C GLY A 264 -0.10 -31.24 4.75
N LYS A 265 -0.78 -30.37 3.99
CA LYS A 265 -0.26 -29.06 3.57
C LYS A 265 -0.69 -27.96 4.53
N LYS A 266 0.26 -27.08 4.86
CA LYS A 266 0.04 -25.92 5.73
C LYS A 266 -0.34 -24.71 4.88
N HIS A 267 -1.44 -24.06 5.25
CA HIS A 267 -1.96 -22.88 4.57
C HIS A 267 -2.18 -21.75 5.57
N ALA A 268 -2.04 -20.51 5.11
CA ALA A 268 -2.53 -19.36 5.86
C ALA A 268 -3.04 -18.28 4.90
N PHE A 269 -4.01 -17.50 5.36
CA PHE A 269 -4.51 -16.32 4.65
C PHE A 269 -5.00 -15.23 5.61
N ASN A 270 -5.05 -14.01 5.09
CA ASN A 270 -5.83 -12.92 5.66
C ASN A 270 -7.16 -12.81 4.91
N ALA A 271 -8.28 -12.93 5.61
CA ALA A 271 -9.61 -12.56 5.14
C ALA A 271 -9.82 -11.06 5.39
N VAL A 272 -10.10 -10.33 4.32
CA VAL A 272 -10.36 -8.89 4.39
C VAL A 272 -11.65 -8.55 3.66
N ALA A 273 -12.41 -7.61 4.21
CA ALA A 273 -13.55 -7.04 3.53
C ALA A 273 -13.11 -6.37 2.22
N VAL A 274 -14.01 -6.33 1.23
CA VAL A 274 -13.77 -5.55 0.02
C VAL A 274 -13.62 -4.08 0.41
N PRO A 275 -12.50 -3.42 0.05
CA PRO A 275 -12.26 -2.05 0.49
C PRO A 275 -13.27 -1.07 -0.11
N ASN A 276 -13.46 0.04 0.61
CA ASN A 276 -14.08 1.23 0.05
C ASN A 276 -13.05 2.05 -0.76
N ASP A 277 -13.52 3.06 -1.48
CA ASP A 277 -12.66 3.95 -2.28
C ASP A 277 -11.65 4.75 -1.43
N ALA A 278 -11.88 4.82 -0.12
CA ALA A 278 -11.02 5.50 0.82
C ALA A 278 -9.62 4.84 0.94
N PRO A 279 -8.55 5.64 1.02
CA PRO A 279 -7.21 5.12 1.26
C PRO A 279 -7.12 4.44 2.64
N THR A 280 -6.49 3.28 2.65
CA THR A 280 -6.38 2.40 3.83
C THR A 280 -4.97 2.31 4.40
N SER A 281 -3.94 2.80 3.70
CA SER A 281 -2.57 2.73 4.22
C SER A 281 -2.33 3.84 5.24
N TRP A 282 -1.91 3.45 6.43
CA TRP A 282 -1.46 4.38 7.47
C TRP A 282 0.02 4.71 7.36
N VAL A 283 0.78 4.02 6.50
CA VAL A 283 2.23 4.22 6.39
C VAL A 283 2.53 5.50 5.60
N ILE A 284 3.10 6.47 6.29
CA ILE A 284 3.44 7.77 5.72
C ILE A 284 4.84 7.74 5.11
N ALA A 285 5.88 7.44 5.89
CA ALA A 285 7.26 7.48 5.43
C ALA A 285 8.10 6.42 6.13
N ASN A 286 9.18 6.00 5.48
CA ASN A 286 10.24 5.20 6.09
C ASN A 286 11.50 6.06 6.15
N PHE A 287 12.25 5.98 7.24
CA PHE A 287 13.52 6.66 7.46
C PHE A 287 14.61 5.62 7.71
N ALA A 288 15.75 5.77 7.03
CA ALA A 288 16.90 4.89 7.12
C ALA A 288 18.17 5.73 7.26
N GLY A 289 19.23 5.18 7.84
CA GLY A 289 20.54 5.85 7.97
C GLY A 289 21.10 5.80 9.40
N GLY A 290 22.19 6.53 9.63
CA GLY A 290 22.90 6.53 10.92
C GLY A 290 22.14 7.17 12.08
N SER A 291 21.06 7.91 11.79
CA SER A 291 20.21 8.54 12.80
C SER A 291 19.15 7.59 13.38
N ILE A 292 19.05 6.36 12.87
CA ILE A 292 18.06 5.37 13.33
C ILE A 292 18.66 4.56 14.48
N ALA A 293 18.12 4.76 15.68
CA ALA A 293 18.51 4.05 16.89
C ALA A 293 17.37 3.21 17.47
N ASP A 294 17.74 2.18 18.23
CA ASP A 294 16.82 1.33 19.00
C ASP A 294 16.55 1.89 20.41
N ASN A 295 16.42 3.22 20.50
CA ASN A 295 16.27 3.98 21.74
C ASN A 295 14.92 4.73 21.74
N PRO A 296 13.97 4.39 22.64
CA PRO A 296 12.68 5.06 22.71
C PRO A 296 12.74 6.57 22.94
N ASN A 297 13.75 7.08 23.66
CA ASN A 297 13.90 8.52 23.89
C ASN A 297 14.28 9.25 22.59
N GLU A 298 15.20 8.68 21.80
CA GLU A 298 15.54 9.23 20.48
C GLU A 298 14.35 9.17 19.51
N MET A 299 13.56 8.08 19.56
CA MET A 299 12.32 7.98 18.77
C MET A 299 11.30 9.05 19.19
N ARG A 300 11.18 9.34 20.49
CA ARG A 300 10.30 10.40 21.02
C ARG A 300 10.75 11.76 20.51
N SER A 301 12.02 12.12 20.68
CA SER A 301 12.58 13.39 20.19
C SER A 301 12.40 13.53 18.67
N ALA A 302 12.60 12.44 17.93
CA ALA A 302 12.36 12.41 16.49
C ALA A 302 10.90 12.65 16.11
N LEU A 303 9.95 12.00 16.80
CA LEU A 303 8.53 12.21 16.55
C LEU A 303 8.10 13.65 16.90
N GLU A 304 8.67 14.23 17.95
CA GLU A 304 8.45 15.63 18.33
C GLU A 304 8.95 16.60 17.24
N ALA A 305 10.17 16.41 16.76
CA ALA A 305 10.73 17.20 15.66
C ALA A 305 9.88 17.08 14.38
N ILE A 306 9.40 15.88 14.05
CA ILE A 306 8.48 15.65 12.93
C ILE A 306 7.19 16.45 13.12
N ILE A 307 6.55 16.35 14.29
CA ILE A 307 5.29 17.04 14.58
C ILE A 307 5.48 18.55 14.48
N ASN A 308 6.51 19.12 15.12
CA ASN A 308 6.78 20.55 15.10
C ASN A 308 7.04 21.06 13.67
N THR A 309 7.85 20.34 12.89
CA THR A 309 8.12 20.70 11.49
C THR A 309 6.84 20.67 10.64
N LEU A 310 6.02 19.62 10.78
CA LEU A 310 4.75 19.51 10.07
C LEU A 310 3.72 20.54 10.53
N PHE A 311 3.78 20.94 11.80
CA PHE A 311 2.90 21.94 12.36
C PHE A 311 3.21 23.33 11.78
N GLU A 312 4.47 23.70 11.60
CA GLU A 312 4.85 25.00 11.04
C GLU A 312 4.77 25.06 9.50
N ASP A 313 4.69 23.91 8.82
CA ASP A 313 4.60 23.88 7.36
C ASP A 313 3.23 24.39 6.86
N ALA A 314 3.26 25.49 6.11
CA ALA A 314 2.07 26.16 5.58
C ALA A 314 1.30 25.32 4.55
N TYR A 315 1.99 24.49 3.77
CA TYR A 315 1.36 23.61 2.80
C TYR A 315 0.62 22.47 3.52
N VAL A 316 1.29 21.82 4.47
CA VAL A 316 0.72 20.77 5.33
C VAL A 316 -0.50 21.32 6.08
N THR A 317 -0.38 22.50 6.67
CA THR A 317 -1.49 23.20 7.33
C THR A 317 -2.70 23.37 6.41
N ARG A 318 -2.50 23.90 5.19
CA ARG A 318 -3.59 24.09 4.23
C ARG A 318 -4.25 22.78 3.81
N GLU A 319 -3.46 21.72 3.60
CA GLU A 319 -4.02 20.42 3.22
C GLU A 319 -4.80 19.75 4.37
N ILE A 320 -4.29 19.82 5.61
CA ILE A 320 -5.02 19.34 6.80
C ILE A 320 -6.34 20.09 6.95
N ASP A 321 -6.30 21.42 6.90
CA ASP A 321 -7.46 22.27 7.07
C ASP A 321 -8.55 21.92 6.04
N LYS A 322 -8.17 21.91 4.76
CA LYS A 322 -9.06 21.54 3.65
C LYS A 322 -9.65 20.14 3.85
N ALA A 323 -8.83 19.15 4.19
CA ALA A 323 -9.26 17.76 4.30
C ALA A 323 -10.23 17.56 5.46
N LEU A 324 -9.89 18.06 6.65
CA LEU A 324 -10.72 17.88 7.84
C LEU A 324 -11.96 18.80 7.84
N ALA A 325 -11.88 20.01 7.28
CA ALA A 325 -13.06 20.85 7.04
C ALA A 325 -14.11 20.14 6.18
N THR A 326 -13.66 19.48 5.11
CA THR A 326 -14.55 18.73 4.21
C THR A 326 -15.24 17.57 4.92
N LYS A 327 -14.59 16.98 5.94
CA LYS A 327 -15.17 15.94 6.80
C LYS A 327 -16.10 16.47 7.90
N GLY A 328 -16.36 17.77 7.93
CA GLY A 328 -17.19 18.40 8.96
C GLY A 328 -16.51 18.48 10.33
N VAL A 329 -15.20 18.30 10.40
CA VAL A 329 -14.44 18.61 11.63
C VAL A 329 -14.45 20.13 11.78
N GLY A 330 -15.20 20.60 12.78
CA GLY A 330 -15.28 22.01 13.12
C GLY A 330 -14.01 22.51 13.80
N GLY A 331 -14.12 23.67 14.44
CA GLY A 331 -13.01 24.29 15.16
C GLY A 331 -12.05 25.08 14.27
N SER A 332 -10.98 25.55 14.91
CA SER A 332 -9.96 26.37 14.25
C SER A 332 -9.06 25.54 13.33
N VAL A 333 -8.33 26.20 12.44
CA VAL A 333 -7.25 25.57 11.66
C VAL A 333 -6.26 24.85 12.58
N GLN A 334 -5.96 25.47 13.74
CA GLN A 334 -5.04 24.95 14.73
C GLN A 334 -5.54 23.64 15.36
N GLU A 335 -6.82 23.57 15.71
CA GLU A 335 -7.43 22.36 16.26
C GLU A 335 -7.37 21.20 15.25
N ARG A 336 -7.67 21.47 13.98
CA ARG A 336 -7.57 20.47 12.90
C ARG A 336 -6.14 19.95 12.71
N LYS A 337 -5.13 20.82 12.81
CA LYS A 337 -3.71 20.41 12.82
C LYS A 337 -3.41 19.48 13.98
N ILE A 338 -3.84 19.86 15.19
CA ILE A 338 -3.63 19.04 16.39
C ILE A 338 -4.25 17.64 16.19
N ILE A 339 -5.50 17.56 15.73
CA ILE A 339 -6.20 16.28 15.49
C ILE A 339 -5.48 15.40 14.46
N ALA A 340 -4.99 15.99 13.36
CA ALA A 340 -4.28 15.24 12.33
C ALA A 340 -2.94 14.70 12.84
N LEU A 341 -2.13 15.56 13.47
CA LEU A 341 -0.78 15.23 13.91
C LEU A 341 -0.78 14.37 15.19
N SER A 342 -1.83 14.42 16.01
CA SER A 342 -2.00 13.54 17.17
C SER A 342 -2.28 12.08 16.80
N SER A 343 -2.37 11.74 15.51
CA SER A 343 -2.47 10.36 15.03
C SER A 343 -1.13 9.76 14.61
N LEU A 344 -0.05 10.56 14.64
CA LEU A 344 1.26 10.13 14.20
C LEU A 344 1.89 9.14 15.19
N SER A 345 2.62 8.18 14.65
CA SER A 345 3.38 7.19 15.41
C SER A 345 4.67 6.87 14.68
N LEU A 346 5.71 6.57 15.44
CA LEU A 346 7.00 6.14 14.91
C LEU A 346 7.30 4.74 15.43
N THR A 347 7.58 3.83 14.51
CA THR A 347 7.81 2.41 14.82
C THR A 347 9.16 1.95 14.30
N LEU A 348 9.93 1.28 15.14
CA LEU A 348 11.17 0.65 14.73
C LEU A 348 10.88 -0.68 14.04
N ILE A 349 11.35 -0.83 12.80
CA ILE A 349 11.26 -2.10 12.07
C ILE A 349 12.67 -2.65 11.87
N GLN A 350 12.91 -3.80 12.47
CA GLN A 350 14.12 -4.58 12.25
C GLN A 350 14.09 -5.22 10.86
N ARG A 351 15.17 -5.07 10.10
CA ARG A 351 15.34 -5.67 8.77
C ARG A 351 16.81 -5.85 8.44
N LYS A 352 17.10 -6.75 7.52
CA LYS A 352 18.42 -6.89 6.89
C LYS A 352 18.48 -6.30 5.48
N ASN A 353 19.63 -5.75 5.12
CA ASN A 353 19.92 -5.20 3.79
C ASN A 353 20.33 -6.30 2.79
N GLU A 354 20.93 -5.95 1.63
CA GLU A 354 21.26 -6.93 0.56
C GLU A 354 22.38 -7.87 0.97
N ARG A 355 23.21 -7.39 1.89
CA ARG A 355 24.38 -8.06 2.42
C ARG A 355 24.05 -8.87 3.67
N GLY A 356 22.78 -8.92 4.07
CA GLY A 356 22.35 -9.53 5.32
C GLY A 356 22.71 -8.71 6.57
N GLU A 357 23.18 -7.47 6.41
CA GLU A 357 23.53 -6.61 7.53
C GLU A 357 22.25 -5.97 8.10
N ASN A 358 22.20 -5.81 9.43
CA ASN A 358 21.09 -5.14 10.09
C ASN A 358 21.02 -3.67 9.65
N SER A 359 19.88 -3.28 9.10
CA SER A 359 19.61 -1.92 8.62
C SER A 359 18.23 -1.50 9.11
N PRO A 360 18.06 -1.23 10.42
CA PRO A 360 16.75 -0.88 10.96
C PRO A 360 16.21 0.38 10.28
N ILE A 361 14.88 0.52 10.28
CA ILE A 361 14.22 1.75 9.85
C ILE A 361 13.25 2.25 10.91
N TRP A 362 13.03 3.55 10.92
CA TRP A 362 11.85 4.11 11.56
C TRP A 362 10.75 4.29 10.52
N GLN A 363 9.58 3.73 10.79
CA GLN A 363 8.38 3.90 9.97
C GLN A 363 7.45 4.91 10.65
N LEU A 364 7.21 6.03 9.97
CA LEU A 364 6.19 7.01 10.33
C LEU A 364 4.85 6.52 9.81
N ALA A 365 3.90 6.36 10.71
CA ALA A 365 2.51 6.04 10.38
C ALA A 365 1.57 7.10 10.96
N GLY A 366 0.44 7.31 10.30
CA GLY A 366 -0.59 8.24 10.75
C GLY A 366 -1.90 8.01 10.03
N ARG A 367 -2.98 8.54 10.59
CA ARG A 367 -4.31 8.34 10.02
C ARG A 367 -4.44 9.04 8.67
N PRO A 368 -5.01 8.40 7.64
CA PRO A 368 -5.37 9.09 6.40
C PRO A 368 -6.39 10.21 6.66
N ILE A 369 -6.05 11.43 6.24
CA ILE A 369 -6.94 12.60 6.34
C ILE A 369 -7.84 12.80 5.11
N HIS A 370 -7.55 12.13 3.99
CA HIS A 370 -8.30 12.24 2.74
C HIS A 370 -9.07 10.96 2.44
N ASP A 371 -10.24 11.09 1.82
CA ASP A 371 -11.08 9.95 1.41
C ASP A 371 -10.83 9.48 -0.03
N ASN A 372 -9.95 10.17 -0.77
CA ASN A 372 -9.61 9.77 -2.12
C ASN A 372 -8.12 9.47 -2.26
N HIS A 373 -7.81 8.48 -3.10
CA HIS A 373 -6.44 8.01 -3.31
C HIS A 373 -5.50 9.05 -3.93
N LYS A 374 -6.02 9.97 -4.75
CA LYS A 374 -5.19 10.95 -5.45
C LYS A 374 -4.62 11.98 -4.48
N ASP A 375 -5.49 12.56 -3.66
CA ASP A 375 -5.11 13.58 -2.67
C ASP A 375 -4.27 12.95 -1.57
N HIS A 376 -4.63 11.74 -1.10
CA HIS A 376 -3.80 11.02 -0.15
C HIS A 376 -2.38 10.74 -0.68
N ARG A 377 -2.21 10.38 -1.95
CA ARG A 377 -0.86 10.23 -2.54
C ARG A 377 -0.09 11.55 -2.57
N MET A 378 -0.76 12.66 -2.84
CA MET A 378 -0.14 13.99 -2.83
C MET A 378 0.26 14.41 -1.41
N TRP A 379 -0.58 14.13 -0.42
CA TRP A 379 -0.28 14.27 1.00
C TRP A 379 0.98 13.51 1.40
N LEU A 380 1.02 12.20 1.11
CA LEU A 380 2.19 11.36 1.37
C LEU A 380 3.45 11.88 0.69
N LYS A 381 3.33 12.29 -0.58
CA LYS A 381 4.45 12.84 -1.36
C LYS A 381 4.98 14.14 -0.77
N THR A 382 4.11 14.97 -0.21
CA THR A 382 4.48 16.24 0.43
C THR A 382 5.32 15.96 1.67
N ILE A 383 4.81 15.14 2.59
CA ILE A 383 5.55 14.81 3.83
C ILE A 383 6.88 14.15 3.53
N ARG A 384 6.93 13.20 2.57
CA ARG A 384 8.17 12.49 2.20
C ARG A 384 9.26 13.38 1.59
N ARG A 385 8.95 14.63 1.20
CA ARG A 385 9.91 15.59 0.67
C ARG A 385 10.52 16.49 1.74
N ILE A 386 9.93 16.51 2.93
CA ILE A 386 10.42 17.29 4.05
C ILE A 386 11.58 16.52 4.68
N THR A 387 12.68 17.23 4.93
CA THR A 387 13.76 16.77 5.79
C THR A 387 13.45 17.23 7.20
N PHE A 388 13.50 16.31 8.16
CA PHE A 388 13.27 16.64 9.57
C PHE A 388 14.62 16.75 10.26
N GLU A 389 14.98 17.96 10.67
CA GLU A 389 16.17 18.20 11.48
C GLU A 389 15.91 17.67 12.90
N LEU A 390 16.86 16.89 13.40
CA LEU A 390 16.90 16.39 14.77
C LEU A 390 17.99 17.14 15.54
N ASP A 391 18.08 16.87 16.84
CA ASP A 391 19.21 17.30 17.64
C ASP A 391 20.54 16.71 17.13
N ASP A 392 21.66 17.28 17.55
CA ASP A 392 23.02 16.82 17.21
C ASP A 392 23.36 16.82 15.71
N MET A 393 22.81 17.78 14.93
CA MET A 393 23.06 17.88 13.47
C MET A 393 22.63 16.63 12.68
N LYS A 394 21.75 15.81 13.26
CA LYS A 394 21.15 14.64 12.59
C LYS A 394 19.93 15.09 11.78
N SER A 395 19.64 14.41 10.69
CA SER A 395 18.41 14.65 9.93
C SER A 395 17.76 13.35 9.48
N LEU A 396 16.43 13.36 9.40
CA LEU A 396 15.64 12.27 8.84
C LEU A 396 15.20 12.64 7.44
N SER A 397 15.65 11.85 6.47
CA SER A 397 15.20 11.90 5.09
C SER A 397 14.43 10.63 4.74
N SER A 398 13.31 10.79 4.03
CA SER A 398 12.49 9.64 3.65
C SER A 398 13.23 8.77 2.64
N THR A 399 13.34 7.48 2.93
CA THR A 399 13.84 6.49 1.96
C THR A 399 12.72 6.01 1.03
N THR A 400 13.06 5.74 -0.23
CA THR A 400 12.15 5.13 -1.21
C THR A 400 12.01 3.61 -1.04
N GLU A 401 12.77 3.03 -0.12
CA GLU A 401 12.76 1.59 0.11
C GLU A 401 11.39 1.11 0.62
N THR A 402 10.86 0.11 -0.08
CA THR A 402 9.61 -0.54 0.29
C THR A 402 9.87 -1.48 1.46
N VAL A 403 9.30 -1.15 2.61
CA VAL A 403 9.23 -2.07 3.74
C VAL A 403 7.87 -2.73 3.75
N GLY A 404 7.89 -4.05 3.87
CA GLY A 404 6.70 -4.89 3.97
C GLY A 404 7.07 -6.36 3.99
N CYS A 405 6.19 -7.15 4.57
CA CYS A 405 6.35 -8.59 4.67
C CYS A 405 5.82 -9.25 3.40
N VAL A 406 6.65 -10.03 2.71
CA VAL A 406 6.23 -10.71 1.48
C VAL A 406 5.24 -11.83 1.76
N TRP A 407 5.29 -12.40 2.96
CA TRP A 407 4.40 -13.48 3.39
C TRP A 407 3.01 -12.95 3.67
N CYS A 408 2.82 -12.25 4.78
CA CYS A 408 1.49 -11.78 5.20
C CYS A 408 1.04 -10.49 4.50
N LYS A 409 1.86 -9.88 3.63
CA LYS A 409 1.62 -8.61 2.91
C LYS A 409 1.41 -7.36 3.78
N ALA A 410 1.69 -7.44 5.08
CA ALA A 410 1.69 -6.29 5.98
C ALA A 410 2.79 -5.28 5.64
N GLU A 411 2.53 -3.98 5.85
CA GLU A 411 3.52 -2.91 5.62
C GLU A 411 4.38 -2.59 6.85
N THR A 412 4.06 -3.21 8.01
CA THR A 412 4.58 -2.81 9.33
C THR A 412 5.72 -3.66 9.86
N HIS A 413 6.19 -4.63 9.09
CA HIS A 413 7.35 -5.45 9.42
C HIS A 413 8.00 -6.04 8.17
N SER A 414 9.25 -6.48 8.30
CA SER A 414 9.98 -7.21 7.26
C SER A 414 9.59 -8.70 7.25
N SER A 415 9.85 -9.41 6.15
CA SER A 415 9.59 -10.86 6.04
C SER A 415 10.27 -11.67 7.16
N GLU A 416 11.49 -11.27 7.56
CA GLU A 416 12.29 -11.92 8.61
C GLU A 416 11.71 -11.71 10.01
N SER A 417 11.06 -10.56 10.20
CA SER A 417 10.40 -10.19 11.45
C SER A 417 8.92 -10.54 11.44
N CYS A 418 8.47 -11.40 10.51
CA CYS A 418 7.07 -11.82 10.46
C CYS A 418 6.65 -12.46 11.79
N PRO A 419 5.59 -11.96 12.44
CA PRO A 419 5.18 -12.43 13.76
C PRO A 419 4.52 -13.80 13.73
N PHE A 420 3.80 -14.12 12.66
CA PHE A 420 2.91 -15.28 12.61
C PHE A 420 3.62 -16.63 12.78
N PRO A 421 4.75 -16.92 12.11
CA PRO A 421 5.43 -18.20 12.29
C PRO A 421 6.01 -18.42 13.69
N LYS A 422 6.03 -17.38 14.54
CA LYS A 422 6.54 -17.44 15.92
C LYS A 422 5.44 -17.75 16.94
N LEU A 423 4.17 -17.84 16.51
CA LEU A 423 3.06 -18.20 17.37
C LEU A 423 3.14 -19.69 17.75
N LYS A 424 2.89 -20.00 19.04
CA LYS A 424 3.07 -21.34 19.62
C LYS A 424 2.26 -22.44 18.91
N ASP A 425 1.07 -22.12 18.42
CA ASP A 425 0.12 -23.01 17.75
C ASP A 425 -0.02 -22.71 16.25
N TRP A 426 0.99 -22.07 15.64
CA TRP A 426 0.97 -21.75 14.21
C TRP A 426 0.83 -23.01 13.34
N LYS A 427 -0.28 -23.11 12.60
CA LYS A 427 -0.55 -24.21 11.66
C LYS A 427 -0.24 -23.84 10.21
N GLY A 428 0.20 -22.61 9.98
CA GLY A 428 0.46 -22.07 8.64
C GLY A 428 1.86 -22.39 8.13
N PRO A 429 2.22 -21.88 6.94
CA PRO A 429 3.56 -22.03 6.41
C PRO A 429 4.57 -21.31 7.32
N THR A 430 5.74 -21.94 7.48
CA THR A 430 6.91 -21.33 8.13
C THR A 430 7.93 -21.11 7.02
N PRO A 431 8.46 -19.89 6.84
CA PRO A 431 9.51 -19.65 5.87
C PRO A 431 10.72 -20.51 6.19
N ASP A 432 11.34 -21.10 5.17
CA ASP A 432 12.63 -21.77 5.33
C ASP A 432 13.66 -20.74 5.81
N ALA A 433 14.50 -21.12 6.79
CA ALA A 433 15.46 -20.20 7.41
C ALA A 433 16.45 -19.59 6.40
N GLU A 434 16.64 -20.25 5.26
CA GLU A 434 17.54 -19.84 4.18
C GLU A 434 16.85 -19.00 3.09
N GLU A 435 15.51 -18.99 3.03
CA GLU A 435 14.77 -18.26 1.99
C GLU A 435 14.59 -16.79 2.38
N PHE A 436 15.62 -15.98 2.13
CA PHE A 436 15.50 -14.53 2.25
C PHE A 436 14.67 -13.97 1.10
N VAL A 437 13.40 -13.65 1.39
CA VAL A 437 12.48 -13.10 0.39
C VAL A 437 12.29 -11.60 0.58
N ARG A 438 12.78 -10.83 -0.39
CA ARG A 438 12.55 -9.39 -0.48
C ARG A 438 11.26 -9.05 -1.17
N PRO A 439 10.59 -7.96 -0.76
CA PRO A 439 9.55 -7.36 -1.58
C PRO A 439 10.13 -6.99 -2.94
N GLU A 440 9.62 -7.61 -3.99
CA GLU A 440 9.91 -7.18 -5.35
C GLU A 440 9.35 -5.76 -5.54
N PRO A 441 10.07 -4.88 -6.25
CA PRO A 441 9.51 -3.58 -6.61
C PRO A 441 8.22 -3.80 -7.40
N PRO A 442 7.18 -2.95 -7.19
CA PRO A 442 5.91 -3.14 -7.84
C PRO A 442 6.08 -3.16 -9.36
N TYR A 443 5.69 -4.26 -9.98
CA TYR A 443 5.73 -4.42 -11.42
C TYR A 443 4.88 -3.32 -12.09
N ARG A 444 5.52 -2.53 -12.96
CA ARG A 444 4.87 -1.49 -13.76
C ARG A 444 4.72 -2.00 -15.20
N PRO A 445 3.52 -2.49 -15.60
CA PRO A 445 3.32 -3.06 -16.93
C PRO A 445 3.67 -2.09 -18.08
N ASP A 446 3.63 -0.78 -17.83
CA ASP A 446 3.87 0.25 -18.84
C ASP A 446 5.31 0.78 -18.90
N ALA A 447 6.19 0.39 -17.96
CA ALA A 447 7.56 0.93 -17.91
C ALA A 447 8.39 0.57 -19.17
N GLY A 448 8.08 -0.55 -19.82
CA GLY A 448 8.77 -1.00 -21.03
C GLY A 448 8.18 -0.50 -22.36
N LYS A 449 7.02 0.18 -22.34
CA LYS A 449 6.32 0.61 -23.57
C LYS A 449 6.41 2.10 -23.86
N ARG A 450 7.25 2.86 -23.15
CA ARG A 450 7.76 4.11 -23.72
C ARG A 450 8.59 3.73 -24.93
N LYS A 451 7.91 3.57 -26.07
CA LYS A 451 8.50 3.76 -27.39
C LYS A 451 9.27 5.06 -27.24
N THR A 452 10.58 4.95 -27.10
CA THR A 452 11.49 6.03 -27.44
C THR A 452 11.05 6.41 -28.83
N LYS A 453 10.17 7.42 -28.92
CA LYS A 453 9.93 8.09 -30.20
C LYS A 453 11.34 8.40 -30.65
N PRO A 454 11.82 7.86 -31.77
CA PRO A 454 13.13 8.25 -32.28
C PRO A 454 13.05 9.76 -32.32
N THR A 455 13.79 10.41 -31.42
CA THR A 455 13.97 11.85 -31.46
C THR A 455 14.62 12.02 -32.81
N GLY A 456 13.82 12.45 -33.78
CA GLY A 456 14.28 12.77 -35.11
C GLY A 456 15.32 13.85 -34.91
N ILE A 457 16.58 13.43 -34.79
CA ILE A 457 17.74 14.26 -35.01
C ILE A 457 17.58 14.64 -36.48
N GLY A 458 16.88 15.76 -36.67
CA GLY A 458 16.77 16.42 -37.93
C GLY A 458 18.20 16.63 -38.39
N LYS A 459 18.58 15.90 -39.43
CA LYS A 459 19.65 16.27 -40.35
C LYS A 459 19.28 17.64 -40.92
N LYS A 460 19.50 18.71 -40.15
CA LYS A 460 19.52 20.07 -40.68
C LYS A 460 20.78 20.15 -41.52
N GLY A 461 20.55 20.11 -42.83
CA GLY A 461 21.60 20.17 -43.84
C GLY A 461 22.56 21.32 -43.58
N LYS A 462 23.86 20.98 -43.64
CA LYS A 462 24.91 21.90 -44.02
C LYS A 462 24.54 22.48 -45.40
N LYS A 463 23.92 23.66 -45.45
CA LYS A 463 23.92 24.49 -46.66
C LYS A 463 25.21 25.28 -46.69
N ASN A 464 25.98 25.03 -47.74
CA ASN A 464 27.19 25.70 -48.17
C ASN A 464 27.17 27.21 -47.89
N ARG A 465 28.05 27.66 -47.00
CA ARG A 465 28.45 29.06 -46.91
C ARG A 465 29.56 29.26 -47.95
N ARG A 466 29.18 29.82 -49.10
CA ARG A 466 30.10 30.32 -50.12
C ARG A 466 31.05 31.34 -49.48
N ARG A 467 32.35 31.15 -49.69
CA ARG A 467 33.38 32.19 -49.52
C ARG A 467 33.07 33.34 -50.48
N PRO A 468 33.11 34.60 -50.04
CA PRO A 468 33.49 35.71 -50.88
C PRO A 468 35.01 35.87 -50.80
N GLU A 469 35.69 35.55 -51.89
CA GLU A 469 36.94 36.19 -52.26
C GLU A 469 36.64 37.65 -52.66
N ASP A 470 37.71 38.46 -52.70
CA ASP A 470 37.79 39.85 -53.15
C ASP A 470 37.36 40.96 -52.18
N ARG A 471 38.37 41.50 -51.47
CA ARG A 471 38.75 42.91 -51.66
C ARG A 471 40.20 43.17 -51.23
N GLN A 472 40.96 43.61 -52.22
CA GLN A 472 42.34 44.08 -52.20
C GLN A 472 42.47 45.54 -51.64
N PRO A 473 43.68 46.11 -51.55
CA PRO A 473 44.13 46.96 -50.45
C PRO A 473 44.22 48.46 -50.77
N GLY A 474 44.49 49.26 -49.73
CA GLY A 474 44.84 50.68 -49.79
C GLY A 474 44.45 51.34 -48.46
N HIS A 475 45.17 52.29 -47.85
CA HIS A 475 46.32 53.06 -48.24
C HIS A 475 47.01 53.54 -46.94
N THR A 476 48.28 53.90 -47.09
CA THR A 476 49.22 54.48 -46.14
C THR A 476 48.92 55.94 -45.75
N ARG A 477 49.67 56.40 -44.71
CA ARG A 477 49.95 57.78 -44.24
C ARG A 477 48.88 58.41 -43.33
N SER A 478 49.21 59.10 -42.24
CA SER A 478 50.47 59.62 -41.66
C SER A 478 50.31 59.75 -40.15
#